data_AF-A0A426XPK8-F1
#
_entry.id   AF-A0A426XPK8-F1
#
_cell.length_a   1.000
_cell.length_b   1.000
_cell.length_c   1.000
_cell.angle_alpha   90.00
_cell.angle_beta   90.00
_cell.angle_gamma   90.00
#
_symmetry.space_group_name_H-M   'P 1'
#
loop_
_entity.id
_entity.type
_entity.pdbx_description
1 polymer ?
#
loop_
_entity_poly.entity_id
_entity_poly.type
_entity_poly.pdbx_seq_one_letter_code
_entity_poly.pdbx_strand_id
1 'polypeptide(L)'
;MRKLGPISTADSAPIGDITDDYLCAKLHLVDLAGSERAKRTGSDGVHINKGLLALGNVISALGDEKKRKEGVHVPYRDSKLTRLLQVL
;
A
#
# COMPACT_ATOMS: atom_id res chain seq x y z
N MET A 1 22.41 44.15 -52.84
CA MET A 1 22.65 43.31 -51.64
C MET A 1 21.59 43.68 -50.60
N ARG A 2 20.55 42.86 -50.41
CA ARG A 2 19.51 43.11 -49.39
C ARG A 2 19.96 42.48 -48.08
N LYS A 3 20.09 43.29 -47.03
CA LYS A 3 20.49 42.88 -45.68
C LYS A 3 19.34 42.10 -45.05
N LEU A 4 19.58 40.84 -44.66
CA LEU A 4 18.64 40.06 -43.85
C LEU A 4 18.65 40.65 -42.43
N GLY A 5 17.51 41.12 -41.95
CA GLY A 5 17.32 41.47 -40.54
C GLY A 5 17.26 40.22 -39.66
N PRO A 6 17.49 40.35 -38.35
CA PRO A 6 17.46 39.21 -37.44
C PRO A 6 16.03 38.67 -37.34
N ILE A 7 15.86 37.36 -37.57
CA ILE A 7 14.63 36.65 -37.24
C ILE A 7 14.54 36.62 -35.71
N SER A 8 13.65 37.43 -35.16
CA SER A 8 13.14 37.30 -33.81
C SER A 8 12.05 36.23 -33.83
N THR A 9 12.40 34.97 -33.63
CA THR A 9 11.43 33.97 -33.16
C THR A 9 11.43 34.00 -31.64
N ALA A 10 10.60 34.89 -31.10
CA ALA A 10 10.06 34.72 -29.76
C ALA A 10 9.09 33.52 -29.75
N ASP A 11 8.89 32.97 -28.55
CA ASP A 11 8.05 31.83 -28.17
C ASP A 11 8.59 30.43 -28.48
N SER A 12 9.74 30.11 -27.89
CA SER A 12 9.86 28.79 -27.25
C SER A 12 8.99 28.78 -26.00
N ALA A 13 7.71 28.41 -26.16
CA ALA A 13 6.87 28.03 -25.04
C ALA A 13 7.64 26.98 -24.19
N PRO A 14 7.55 27.02 -22.86
CA PRO A 14 8.11 25.95 -22.07
C PRO A 14 7.43 24.67 -22.53
N ILE A 15 8.22 23.68 -22.95
CA ILE A 15 7.76 22.30 -23.04
C ILE A 15 7.44 21.94 -21.59
N GLY A 16 6.23 22.28 -21.17
CA GLY A 16 5.69 21.87 -19.89
C GLY A 16 5.85 20.37 -19.87
N ASP A 17 6.54 19.88 -18.85
CA ASP A 17 6.69 18.47 -18.55
C ASP A 17 5.30 17.85 -18.66
N ILE A 18 5.02 17.17 -19.79
CA ILE A 18 3.77 16.44 -19.98
C ILE A 18 3.95 15.20 -19.14
N THR A 19 3.78 15.36 -17.84
CA THR A 19 3.54 14.24 -16.94
C THR A 19 2.15 13.75 -17.29
N ASP A 20 2.09 12.84 -18.26
CA ASP A 20 0.87 12.09 -18.54
C ASP A 20 0.38 11.47 -17.23
N ASP A 21 -0.76 11.92 -16.74
CA ASP A 21 -1.40 11.33 -15.57
C ASP A 21 -1.95 9.95 -15.95
N TYR A 22 -1.17 8.90 -15.68
CA TYR A 22 -1.62 7.52 -15.89
C TYR A 22 -2.38 6.99 -14.68
N LEU A 23 -3.61 6.50 -14.91
CA LEU A 23 -4.38 5.78 -13.91
C LEU A 23 -3.89 4.33 -13.80
N CYS A 24 -3.35 3.96 -12.65
CA CYS A 24 -2.93 2.58 -12.34
C CYS A 24 -3.96 1.93 -11.41
N ALA A 25 -4.47 0.76 -11.79
CA ALA A 25 -5.30 -0.09 -10.94
C ALA A 25 -4.54 -1.36 -10.54
N LYS A 26 -4.72 -1.80 -9.29
CA LYS A 26 -4.19 -3.07 -8.79
C LYS A 26 -5.33 -3.97 -8.34
N LEU A 27 -5.32 -5.22 -8.78
CA LEU A 27 -6.21 -6.27 -8.30
C LEU A 27 -5.39 -7.27 -7.49
N HIS A 28 -5.77 -7.49 -6.24
CA HIS A 28 -5.12 -8.44 -5.35
C HIS A 28 -6.05 -9.63 -5.09
N LEU A 29 -5.63 -10.82 -5.49
CA LEU A 29 -6.26 -12.08 -5.11
C LEU A 29 -5.42 -12.71 -4.01
N VAL A 30 -5.90 -12.66 -2.77
CA VAL A 30 -5.18 -13.17 -1.59
C VAL A 30 -5.93 -14.37 -1.04
N ASP A 31 -5.28 -15.52 -1.04
CA ASP A 31 -5.76 -16.73 -0.38
C ASP A 31 -5.12 -16.86 1.01
N LEU A 32 -5.94 -16.95 2.05
CA LEU A 32 -5.48 -17.04 3.43
C LEU A 32 -5.81 -18.43 3.99
N ALA A 33 -4.86 -18.99 4.74
CA ALA A 33 -5.08 -20.24 5.45
C ALA A 33 -6.18 -20.11 6.52
N GLY A 34 -6.69 -21.25 6.98
CA GLY A 34 -7.70 -21.33 8.04
C GLY A 34 -7.27 -20.64 9.35
N SER A 35 -8.24 -20.04 10.03
CA SER A 35 -8.04 -19.28 11.29
C SER A 35 -8.22 -20.11 12.57
N GLU A 36 -8.35 -21.42 12.43
CA GLU A 36 -8.56 -22.34 13.53
C GLU A 36 -7.33 -22.45 14.46
N ARG A 37 -7.60 -22.53 15.76
CA ARG A 37 -6.56 -22.62 16.78
C ARG A 37 -6.03 -24.05 16.89
N ALA A 38 -4.70 -24.18 16.86
CA ALA A 38 -3.97 -25.45 16.95
C ALA A 38 -4.34 -26.34 18.17
N LYS A 39 -4.90 -25.78 19.25
CA LYS A 39 -5.32 -26.57 20.43
C LYS A 39 -6.40 -27.62 20.14
N ARG A 40 -7.07 -27.58 18.97
CA ARG A 40 -8.12 -28.54 18.56
C ARG A 40 -7.66 -29.56 17.51
N THR A 41 -6.49 -29.39 16.92
CA THR A 41 -6.01 -30.19 15.78
C THR A 41 -4.54 -30.50 16.02
N GLY A 42 -4.19 -31.77 16.23
CA GLY A 42 -2.83 -32.21 16.56
C GLY A 42 -1.79 -32.05 15.45
N SER A 43 -1.85 -30.97 14.67
CA SER A 43 -0.91 -30.63 13.60
C SER A 43 -0.05 -29.41 13.98
N ASP A 44 1.04 -29.21 13.24
CA ASP A 44 1.99 -28.08 13.33
C ASP A 44 1.37 -26.69 13.03
N GLY A 45 0.08 -26.48 13.32
CA GLY A 45 -0.69 -25.24 13.08
C GLY A 45 -0.30 -24.04 13.95
N VAL A 46 0.82 -24.10 14.67
CA VAL A 46 1.30 -23.01 15.53
C VAL A 46 1.87 -21.86 14.71
N HIS A 47 2.50 -22.13 13.56
CA HIS A 47 3.16 -21.10 12.74
C HIS A 47 2.21 -20.34 11.80
N ILE A 48 1.21 -21.00 11.21
CA ILE A 48 0.18 -20.36 10.36
C ILE A 48 -0.60 -19.30 11.15
N ASN A 49 -0.93 -19.63 12.40
CA ASN A 49 -1.73 -18.78 13.26
C ASN A 49 -1.05 -17.45 13.63
N LYS A 50 0.28 -17.34 13.58
CA LYS A 50 0.97 -16.09 13.94
C LYS A 50 0.64 -14.95 12.96
N GLY A 51 0.58 -15.23 11.66
CA GLY A 51 0.23 -14.23 10.65
C GLY A 51 -1.23 -13.78 10.78
N LEU A 52 -2.15 -14.73 10.93
CA LEU A 52 -3.58 -14.46 11.08
C LEU A 52 -3.92 -13.77 12.41
N LEU A 53 -3.22 -14.12 13.50
CA LEU A 53 -3.34 -13.44 14.78
C LEU A 53 -2.88 -11.98 14.68
N ALA A 54 -1.72 -11.73 14.06
CA ALA A 54 -1.24 -10.37 13.82
C ALA A 54 -2.23 -9.56 12.97
N LEU A 55 -2.83 -10.20 11.94
CA LEU A 55 -3.89 -9.59 11.14
C LEU A 55 -5.12 -9.24 11.99
N GLY A 56 -5.56 -10.13 12.87
CA GLY A 56 -6.65 -9.86 13.82
C GLY A 56 -6.37 -8.68 14.75
N ASN A 57 -5.12 -8.55 15.23
CA ASN A 57 -4.69 -7.42 16.05
C ASN A 57 -4.71 -6.09 15.27
N VAL A 58 -4.23 -6.09 14.03
CA VAL A 58 -4.29 -4.93 13.12
C VAL A 58 -5.73 -4.48 12.90
N ILE A 59 -6.63 -5.40 12.54
CA ILE A 59 -8.05 -5.10 12.32
C ILE A 59 -8.69 -4.54 13.59
N SER A 60 -8.39 -5.13 14.75
CA SER A 60 -8.92 -4.68 16.04
C SER A 60 -8.45 -3.27 16.40
N ALA A 61 -7.19 -2.94 16.10
CA ALA A 61 -6.64 -1.60 16.31
C ALA A 61 -7.29 -0.55 15.39
N LEU A 62 -7.62 -0.93 14.15
CA LEU A 62 -8.28 -0.04 13.17
C LEU A 62 -9.78 0.15 13.45
N GLY A 63 -10.45 -0.90 13.94
CA GLY A 63 -11.89 -0.90 14.22
C GLY A 63 -12.29 -0.07 15.44
N ASP A 64 -11.38 0.14 16.38
CA ASP A 64 -11.62 0.96 17.58
C ASP A 64 -11.43 2.45 17.28
N GLU A 65 -12.54 3.20 17.15
CA GLU A 65 -12.51 4.63 16.84
C GLU A 65 -11.77 5.46 17.89
N LYS A 66 -11.81 5.06 19.16
CA LYS A 66 -11.13 5.78 20.23
C LYS A 66 -9.62 5.68 20.04
N LYS A 67 -9.13 4.46 19.81
CA LYS A 67 -7.70 4.21 19.52
C LYS A 67 -7.24 4.90 18.24
N ARG A 68 -8.10 4.98 17.23
CA ARG A 68 -7.80 5.71 15.99
C ARG A 68 -7.65 7.21 16.23
N LYS A 69 -8.54 7.82 17.01
CA LYS A 69 -8.49 9.26 17.38
C LYS A 69 -7.29 9.60 18.25
N GLU A 70 -6.90 8.67 19.13
CA GLU A 70 -5.70 8.79 19.98
C GLU A 70 -4.39 8.53 19.22
N GLY A 71 -4.45 8.18 17.92
CA GLY A 71 -3.26 7.93 17.11
C GLY A 71 -2.48 6.68 17.53
N VAL A 72 -3.17 5.68 18.09
CA VAL A 72 -2.54 4.46 18.58
C VAL A 72 -1.86 3.71 17.43
N HIS A 73 -0.67 3.17 17.72
CA HIS A 73 0.11 2.42 16.75
C HIS A 73 -0.64 1.17 16.24
N VAL A 74 -0.74 1.03 14.92
CA VAL A 74 -1.29 -0.17 14.27
C VAL A 74 -0.14 -1.13 13.92
N PRO A 75 -0.16 -2.38 14.45
CA PRO A 75 1.01 -3.26 14.43
C PRO A 75 1.20 -4.04 13.12
N TYR A 76 1.22 -3.35 11.96
CA TYR A 76 1.43 -3.99 10.66
C TYR A 76 2.79 -4.72 10.54
N ARG A 77 3.76 -4.37 11.40
CA ARG A 77 5.11 -4.93 11.38
C ARG A 77 5.25 -6.28 12.09
N ASP A 78 4.23 -6.71 12.83
CA ASP A 78 4.29 -7.92 13.66
C ASP A 78 4.37 -9.22 12.85
N SER A 79 4.00 -9.18 11.56
CA SER A 79 4.14 -10.31 10.64
C SER A 79 4.45 -9.87 9.22
N LYS A 80 5.05 -10.77 8.42
CA LYS A 80 5.24 -10.57 6.98
C LYS A 80 3.90 -10.40 6.25
N LEU A 81 2.86 -11.12 6.68
CA LEU A 81 1.52 -11.05 6.10
C LEU A 81 0.94 -9.64 6.24
N THR A 82 0.90 -9.11 7.46
CA THR A 82 0.38 -7.76 7.74
C THR A 82 1.21 -6.67 7.08
N ARG A 83 2.52 -6.89 6.90
CA ARG A 83 3.40 -5.95 6.18
C ARG A 83 3.10 -5.93 4.69
N LEU A 84 2.87 -7.10 4.09
CA LEU A 84 2.51 -7.23 2.68
C LEU A 84 1.14 -6.57 2.43
N LEU A 85 0.12 -6.91 3.22
CA LEU A 85 -1.23 -6.35 3.08
C LEU A 85 -1.31 -4.84 3.30
N GLN A 86 -0.31 -4.21 3.93
CA GLN A 86 -0.24 -2.75 4.07
C GLN A 86 0.20 -2.06 2.77
N VAL A 87 1.00 -2.75 1.94
CA VAL A 87 1.62 -2.19 0.73
C VAL A 87 0.97 -2.64 -0.58
N LEU A 88 0.13 -3.69 -0.52
CA LEU A 88 -0.81 -4.03 -1.58
C LEU A 88 -1.79 -2.86 -1.73
#